data_AF-A0A0J6S4M9-F1
#
_entry.id   AF-A0A0J6S4M9-F1
#
_cell.length_a   1.000
_cell.length_b   1.000
_cell.length_c   1.000
_cell.angle_alpha   90.00
_cell.angle_beta   90.00
_cell.angle_gamma   90.00
#
_symmetry.space_group_name_H-M   'P 1'
#
loop_
_entity.id
_entity.type
_entity.pdbx_description
1 polymer ?
#
loop_
_entity_poly.entity_id
_entity_poly.type
_entity_poly.pdbx_seq_one_letter_code
_entity_poly.pdbx_strand_id
1 'polypeptide(L)'
;MTKFSAYLSIYNDWDILPHALASIKDHIDELIVVDGAYEWMDSYLRALGKDPMRSDQRVYDSLEKSGIDFKIISRSWKNEIEKRMAGYDACSNKYVYRVDADEIMFFYDGAIESFLETDKAVAEMDMPLYDDPGLIHTSADESRHPRQGFLFDTSKISADQHLHYLWLVLGNDQLPPYEKDHAAISMEPIAFNAHLSHWRTPQGSLQRCAFYQMNWMRFNGIPFLPEVKDRPLLNFDPLFEFVPAETYLRTIIRESICTATLSVSGETIRKSPLSPEQEATFVDLHRNKMEAIEQLNRDALTDWQPLITGQGLFFDVSQGCLADLIARDGKLQIRVRGTIAGIQTKAIVLSDEAPFYHHITLQPEMQENSATISISPALEGIRHRRLFISLHIHLGNNEKFGDFKITS
;
A
#
# COMPACT_ATOMS: atom_id res chain seq x y z
N MET A 1 -35.51 -10.25 -6.56
CA MET A 1 -34.26 -9.51 -6.84
C MET A 1 -33.13 -10.33 -6.28
N THR A 2 -32.08 -10.55 -7.08
CA THR A 2 -30.84 -11.18 -6.60
C THR A 2 -30.24 -10.29 -5.53
N LYS A 3 -29.76 -10.88 -4.43
CA LYS A 3 -29.14 -10.14 -3.33
C LYS A 3 -27.66 -10.45 -3.19
N PHE A 4 -26.89 -9.43 -2.84
CA PHE A 4 -25.45 -9.48 -2.66
C PHE A 4 -25.06 -9.08 -1.25
N SER A 5 -24.18 -9.86 -0.63
CA SER A 5 -23.45 -9.43 0.57
C SER A 5 -22.02 -9.06 0.18
N ALA A 6 -21.52 -7.98 0.76
CA ALA A 6 -20.10 -7.68 0.77
C ALA A 6 -19.56 -7.79 2.19
N TYR A 7 -18.27 -8.14 2.31
CA TYR A 7 -17.55 -7.91 3.55
C TYR A 7 -16.28 -7.09 3.33
N LEU A 8 -16.08 -6.11 4.21
CA LEU A 8 -14.93 -5.21 4.23
C LEU A 8 -13.98 -5.63 5.36
N SER A 9 -12.77 -6.05 5.02
CA SER A 9 -11.71 -6.26 6.01
C SER A 9 -10.91 -4.97 6.19
N ILE A 10 -10.84 -4.45 7.42
CA ILE A 10 -10.24 -3.13 7.65
C ILE A 10 -9.50 -3.04 8.98
N TYR A 11 -8.45 -2.22 9.02
CA TYR A 11 -7.88 -1.70 10.27
C TYR A 11 -7.13 -0.39 10.00
N ASN A 12 -7.64 0.72 10.54
CA ASN A 12 -7.02 2.05 10.44
C ASN A 12 -6.67 2.47 8.99
N ASP A 13 -7.63 2.27 8.08
CA ASP A 13 -7.48 2.60 6.66
C ASP A 13 -8.68 3.42 6.18
N TRP A 14 -8.52 4.74 6.14
CA TRP A 14 -9.63 5.69 5.94
C TRP A 14 -9.44 6.61 4.74
N ASP A 15 -8.24 6.71 4.16
CA ASP A 15 -7.95 7.73 3.13
C ASP A 15 -8.76 7.53 1.84
N ILE A 16 -8.94 6.26 1.44
CA ILE A 16 -9.64 5.87 0.19
C ILE A 16 -11.03 5.30 0.49
N LEU A 17 -11.27 4.87 1.74
CA LEU A 17 -12.48 4.18 2.18
C LEU A 17 -13.79 4.86 1.74
N PRO A 18 -13.96 6.20 1.82
CA PRO A 18 -15.19 6.84 1.33
C PRO A 18 -15.50 6.56 -0.14
N HIS A 19 -14.48 6.54 -1.00
CA HIS A 19 -14.62 6.25 -2.42
C HIS A 19 -14.86 4.75 -2.66
N ALA A 20 -14.19 3.88 -1.91
CA ALA A 20 -14.42 2.44 -1.95
C ALA A 20 -15.87 2.10 -1.63
N LEU A 21 -16.40 2.65 -0.52
CA LEU A 21 -17.80 2.46 -0.11
C LEU A 21 -18.78 3.03 -1.13
N ALA A 22 -18.52 4.22 -1.67
CA ALA A 22 -19.37 4.81 -2.71
C ALA A 22 -19.45 3.92 -3.96
N SER A 23 -18.34 3.28 -4.35
CA SER A 23 -18.27 2.45 -5.55
C SER A 23 -19.07 1.14 -5.49
N ILE A 24 -19.38 0.66 -4.28
CA ILE A 24 -20.12 -0.60 -4.08
C ILE A 24 -21.57 -0.38 -3.61
N LYS A 25 -21.92 0.84 -3.18
CA LYS A 25 -23.16 1.15 -2.47
C LYS A 25 -24.41 0.63 -3.18
N ASP A 26 -24.47 0.81 -4.50
CA ASP A 26 -25.64 0.46 -5.31
C ASP A 26 -25.61 -1.02 -5.80
N HIS A 27 -24.58 -1.78 -5.41
CA HIS A 27 -24.35 -3.17 -5.81
C HIS A 27 -24.37 -4.16 -4.64
N ILE A 28 -24.80 -3.73 -3.45
CA ILE A 28 -24.90 -4.58 -2.25
C ILE A 28 -26.23 -4.38 -1.53
N ASP A 29 -26.69 -5.45 -0.89
CA ASP A 29 -27.83 -5.44 0.03
C ASP A 29 -27.41 -5.56 1.50
N GLU A 30 -26.17 -5.99 1.75
CA GLU A 30 -25.61 -6.19 3.08
C GLU A 30 -24.10 -5.88 3.07
N LEU A 31 -23.64 -5.10 4.05
CA LEU A 31 -22.22 -4.90 4.32
C LEU A 31 -21.85 -5.47 5.70
N ILE A 32 -20.88 -6.38 5.71
CA ILE A 32 -20.23 -6.85 6.95
C ILE A 32 -18.85 -6.19 7.06
N VAL A 33 -18.62 -5.41 8.11
CA VAL A 33 -17.32 -4.81 8.39
C VAL A 33 -16.59 -5.68 9.41
N VAL A 34 -15.41 -6.16 9.03
CA VAL A 34 -14.52 -6.96 9.86
C VAL A 34 -13.33 -6.11 10.28
N ASP A 35 -13.42 -5.56 11.49
CA ASP A 35 -12.49 -4.57 12.02
C ASP A 35 -11.53 -5.17 13.07
N GLY A 36 -10.36 -4.54 13.19
CA GLY A 36 -9.33 -4.89 14.16
C GLY A 36 -8.07 -5.46 13.51
N ALA A 37 -6.96 -5.39 14.26
CA ALA A 37 -5.64 -5.79 13.81
C ALA A 37 -5.35 -7.27 14.06
N TYR A 38 -4.26 -7.75 13.49
CA TYR A 38 -3.74 -9.08 13.81
C TYR A 38 -3.06 -9.11 15.18
N GLU A 39 -3.20 -10.23 15.90
CA GLU A 39 -2.66 -10.42 17.26
C GLU A 39 -1.17 -10.13 17.35
N TRP A 40 -0.40 -10.49 16.32
CA TRP A 40 1.05 -10.23 16.28
C TRP A 40 1.41 -8.74 16.20
N MET A 41 0.46 -7.85 15.87
CA MET A 41 0.63 -6.39 15.89
C MET A 41 0.25 -5.77 17.24
N ASP A 42 -0.32 -6.53 18.18
CA ASP A 42 -0.92 -6.00 19.42
C ASP A 42 0.06 -5.13 20.21
N SER A 43 1.29 -5.60 20.43
CA SER A 43 2.26 -4.87 21.25
C SER A 43 2.73 -3.57 20.59
N TYR A 44 2.91 -3.56 19.26
CA TYR A 44 3.18 -2.35 18.50
C TYR A 44 2.04 -1.33 18.60
N LEU A 45 0.80 -1.78 18.42
CA LEU A 45 -0.36 -0.89 18.43
C LEU A 45 -0.60 -0.29 19.81
N ARG A 46 -0.46 -1.09 20.87
CA ARG A 46 -0.53 -0.60 22.26
C ARG A 46 0.59 0.38 22.59
N ALA A 47 1.80 0.15 22.09
CA ALA A 47 2.92 1.10 22.27
C ALA A 47 2.66 2.46 21.59
N LEU A 48 1.79 2.50 20.58
CA LEU A 48 1.31 3.72 19.94
C LEU A 48 0.01 4.29 20.56
N GLY A 49 -0.49 3.69 21.64
CA GLY A 49 -1.78 4.07 22.24
C GLY A 49 -2.99 3.77 21.35
N LYS A 50 -2.85 2.90 20.34
CA LYS A 50 -3.94 2.46 19.46
C LYS A 50 -4.63 1.23 20.04
N ASP A 51 -5.91 1.10 19.72
CA ASP A 51 -6.69 -0.10 20.05
C ASP A 51 -6.49 -1.16 18.96
N PRO A 52 -5.96 -2.36 19.27
CA PRO A 52 -5.83 -3.43 18.31
C PRO A 52 -7.15 -4.13 17.99
N MET A 53 -8.20 -3.95 18.79
CA MET A 53 -9.50 -4.58 18.56
C MET A 53 -10.37 -3.80 17.56
N ARG A 54 -10.05 -2.53 17.31
CA ARG A 54 -10.85 -1.67 16.44
C ARG A 54 -10.06 -0.51 15.84
N SER A 55 -10.49 -0.06 14.67
CA SER A 55 -9.99 1.14 14.01
C SER A 55 -10.30 2.41 14.83
N ASP A 56 -9.69 3.53 14.45
CA ASP A 56 -10.06 4.84 14.97
C ASP A 56 -11.35 5.39 14.34
N GLN A 57 -11.84 6.49 14.93
CA GLN A 57 -13.14 7.08 14.61
C GLN A 57 -13.33 7.44 13.13
N ARG A 58 -12.26 7.71 12.38
CA ARG A 58 -12.37 8.12 10.97
C ARG A 58 -12.94 7.01 10.08
N VAL A 59 -12.66 5.75 10.42
CA VAL A 59 -13.25 4.60 9.73
C VAL A 59 -14.76 4.56 9.96
N TYR A 60 -15.20 4.70 11.21
CA TYR A 60 -16.61 4.71 11.58
C TYR A 60 -17.38 5.89 10.97
N ASP A 61 -16.79 7.08 11.01
CA ASP A 61 -17.38 8.27 10.38
C ASP A 61 -17.57 8.08 8.86
N SER A 62 -16.65 7.37 8.20
CA SER A 62 -16.74 7.07 6.77
C SER A 62 -17.84 6.03 6.48
N LEU A 63 -17.95 5.00 7.32
CA LEU A 63 -19.02 4.01 7.25
C LEU A 63 -20.40 4.65 7.42
N GLU A 64 -20.57 5.49 8.44
CA GLU A 64 -21.83 6.21 8.70
C GLU A 64 -22.20 7.15 7.54
N LYS A 65 -21.23 7.92 7.03
CA LYS A 65 -21.45 8.83 5.90
C LYS A 65 -21.78 8.13 4.59
N SER A 66 -21.36 6.87 4.42
CA SER A 66 -21.67 6.09 3.22
C SER A 66 -23.19 5.87 3.04
N GLY A 67 -23.93 5.83 4.15
CA GLY A 67 -25.36 5.51 4.15
C GLY A 67 -25.66 4.07 3.72
N ILE A 68 -24.69 3.17 3.80
CA ILE A 68 -24.87 1.72 3.63
C ILE A 68 -25.28 1.15 5.00
N ASP A 69 -26.28 0.27 5.03
CA ASP A 69 -26.57 -0.50 6.24
C ASP A 69 -25.47 -1.54 6.48
N PHE A 70 -24.78 -1.46 7.62
CA PHE A 70 -23.65 -2.33 7.94
C PHE A 70 -23.76 -2.98 9.31
N LYS A 71 -23.11 -4.14 9.46
CA LYS A 71 -22.83 -4.79 10.75
C LYS A 71 -21.33 -4.80 10.97
N ILE A 72 -20.87 -4.61 12.21
CA ILE A 72 -19.44 -4.60 12.54
C ILE A 72 -19.09 -5.78 13.45
N ILE A 73 -18.00 -6.46 13.12
CA ILE A 73 -17.33 -7.46 13.96
C ILE A 73 -15.94 -6.90 14.29
N SER A 74 -15.76 -6.44 15.53
CA SER A 74 -14.49 -5.84 16.00
C SER A 74 -13.82 -6.75 17.01
N ARG A 75 -12.61 -7.22 16.71
CA ARG A 75 -11.72 -7.95 17.64
C ARG A 75 -10.29 -7.97 17.12
N SER A 76 -9.37 -8.44 17.95
CA SER A 76 -8.05 -8.85 17.43
C SER A 76 -8.17 -10.22 16.76
N TRP A 77 -7.47 -10.39 15.64
CA TRP A 77 -7.55 -11.55 14.77
C TRP A 77 -6.25 -12.34 14.81
N LYS A 78 -6.31 -13.66 14.91
CA LYS A 78 -5.10 -14.48 14.91
C LYS A 78 -4.29 -14.30 13.63
N ASN A 79 -4.97 -14.26 12.49
CA ASN A 79 -4.37 -14.12 11.16
C ASN A 79 -5.37 -13.64 10.11
N GLU A 80 -4.88 -13.47 8.87
CA GLU A 80 -5.70 -13.06 7.73
C GLU A 80 -6.82 -14.06 7.44
N ILE A 81 -6.56 -15.37 7.53
CA ILE A 81 -7.55 -16.42 7.24
C ILE A 81 -8.76 -16.29 8.19
N GLU A 82 -8.53 -16.24 9.50
CA GLU A 82 -9.60 -16.11 10.49
C GLU A 82 -10.42 -14.83 10.27
N LYS A 83 -9.73 -13.72 9.95
CA LYS A 83 -10.38 -12.44 9.68
C LYS A 83 -11.28 -12.52 8.44
N ARG A 84 -10.78 -13.09 7.34
CA ARG A 84 -11.57 -13.24 6.10
C ARG A 84 -12.77 -14.17 6.33
N MET A 85 -12.59 -15.28 7.03
CA MET A 85 -13.66 -16.24 7.32
C MET A 85 -14.78 -15.63 8.17
N ALA A 86 -14.47 -14.83 9.18
CA ALA A 86 -15.53 -14.18 9.97
C ALA A 86 -16.39 -13.19 9.16
N GLY A 87 -15.82 -12.59 8.11
CA GLY A 87 -16.59 -11.79 7.16
C GLY A 87 -17.54 -12.66 6.35
N TYR A 88 -17.03 -13.74 5.77
CA TYR A 88 -17.82 -14.68 4.99
C TYR A 88 -18.94 -15.33 5.81
N ASP A 89 -18.65 -15.82 7.02
CA ASP A 89 -19.61 -16.51 7.88
C ASP A 89 -20.76 -15.61 8.35
N ALA A 90 -20.54 -14.30 8.36
CA ALA A 90 -21.53 -13.31 8.74
C ALA A 90 -22.39 -12.81 7.55
N CYS A 91 -21.97 -13.08 6.31
CA CYS A 91 -22.76 -12.78 5.12
C CYS A 91 -23.94 -13.74 5.00
N SER A 92 -25.12 -13.18 4.71
CA SER A 92 -26.38 -13.95 4.68
C SER A 92 -26.92 -14.22 3.27
N ASN A 93 -26.41 -13.53 2.25
CA ASN A 93 -26.91 -13.67 0.89
C ASN A 93 -26.14 -14.74 0.10
N LYS A 94 -26.78 -15.21 -0.98
CA LYS A 94 -26.25 -16.25 -1.86
C LYS A 94 -24.93 -15.83 -2.54
N TYR A 95 -24.86 -14.59 -3.01
CA TYR A 95 -23.69 -14.05 -3.70
C TYR A 95 -22.90 -13.17 -2.74
N VAL A 96 -21.63 -13.50 -2.55
CA VAL A 96 -20.77 -12.83 -1.58
C VAL A 96 -19.48 -12.39 -2.24
N TYR A 97 -19.03 -11.17 -1.94
CA TYR A 97 -17.74 -10.69 -2.39
C TYR A 97 -16.98 -9.91 -1.33
N ARG A 98 -15.66 -9.91 -1.47
CA ARG A 98 -14.77 -9.14 -0.59
C ARG A 98 -14.70 -7.67 -1.04
N VAL A 99 -14.37 -6.79 -0.12
CA VAL A 99 -14.03 -5.38 -0.36
C VAL A 99 -12.80 -5.06 0.48
N ASP A 100 -11.82 -4.38 -0.13
CA ASP A 100 -10.68 -3.79 0.58
C ASP A 100 -10.78 -2.26 0.50
N ALA A 101 -10.23 -1.55 1.49
CA ALA A 101 -10.45 -0.11 1.68
C ALA A 101 -9.74 0.78 0.64
N ASP A 102 -8.82 0.23 -0.14
CA ASP A 102 -8.03 0.89 -1.17
C ASP A 102 -8.43 0.49 -2.59
N GLU A 103 -9.70 0.18 -2.79
CA GLU A 103 -10.21 -0.31 -4.05
C GLU A 103 -11.50 0.40 -4.47
N ILE A 104 -11.54 0.84 -5.72
CA ILE A 104 -12.69 1.52 -6.31
C ILE A 104 -13.20 0.68 -7.48
N MET A 105 -14.45 0.23 -7.36
CA MET A 105 -15.08 -0.69 -8.31
C MET A 105 -15.84 0.05 -9.41
N PHE A 106 -15.72 -0.46 -10.63
CA PHE A 106 -16.53 -0.07 -11.78
C PHE A 106 -17.17 -1.33 -12.34
N PHE A 107 -18.41 -1.59 -11.91
CA PHE A 107 -19.14 -2.81 -12.27
C PHE A 107 -19.63 -2.79 -13.72
N TYR A 108 -19.69 -3.98 -14.31
CA TYR A 108 -20.26 -4.22 -15.62
C TYR A 108 -21.58 -4.98 -15.46
N ASP A 109 -22.70 -4.25 -15.35
CA ASP A 109 -24.01 -4.82 -15.03
C ASP A 109 -24.40 -6.00 -15.94
N GLY A 110 -24.16 -5.89 -17.25
CA GLY A 110 -24.44 -6.97 -18.20
C GLY A 110 -23.59 -8.24 -17.97
N ALA A 111 -22.35 -8.08 -17.48
CA ALA A 111 -21.49 -9.22 -17.14
C ALA A 111 -21.91 -9.85 -15.80
N ILE A 112 -22.38 -9.05 -14.83
CA ILE A 112 -22.99 -9.56 -13.60
C ILE A 112 -24.23 -10.39 -13.96
N GLU A 113 -25.15 -9.85 -14.75
CA GLU A 113 -26.35 -10.56 -15.21
C GLU A 113 -25.98 -11.87 -15.91
N SER A 114 -25.01 -11.83 -16.82
CA SER A 114 -24.51 -13.01 -17.51
C SER A 114 -23.97 -14.05 -16.52
N PHE A 115 -23.15 -13.65 -15.54
CA PHE A 115 -22.63 -14.56 -14.51
C PHE A 115 -23.76 -15.24 -13.72
N LEU A 116 -24.81 -14.50 -13.34
CA LEU A 116 -25.95 -15.04 -12.59
C LEU A 116 -26.72 -16.12 -13.35
N GLU A 117 -26.62 -16.15 -14.68
CA GLU A 117 -27.22 -17.16 -15.55
C GLU A 117 -26.30 -18.37 -15.80
N THR A 118 -25.03 -18.31 -15.40
CA THR A 118 -24.07 -19.40 -15.61
C THR A 118 -24.15 -20.51 -14.57
N ASP A 119 -23.56 -21.66 -14.90
CA ASP A 119 -23.26 -22.73 -13.95
C ASP A 119 -21.98 -22.46 -13.11
N LYS A 120 -21.25 -21.37 -13.37
CA LYS A 120 -20.00 -21.01 -12.68
C LYS A 120 -20.20 -20.59 -11.23
N ALA A 121 -19.18 -20.83 -10.41
CA ALA A 121 -19.21 -20.53 -8.98
C ALA A 121 -18.52 -19.22 -8.63
N VAL A 122 -17.56 -18.78 -9.43
CA VAL A 122 -16.72 -17.60 -9.17
C VAL A 122 -16.74 -16.65 -10.35
N ALA A 123 -16.87 -15.36 -10.08
CA ALA A 123 -16.68 -14.29 -11.05
C ALA A 123 -15.39 -13.51 -10.75
N GLU A 124 -14.68 -13.12 -11.80
CA GLU A 124 -13.44 -12.34 -11.70
C GLU A 124 -13.69 -10.84 -11.88
N MET A 125 -12.74 -10.04 -11.40
CA MET A 125 -12.58 -8.64 -11.76
C MET A 125 -11.19 -8.43 -12.37
N ASP A 126 -11.07 -7.48 -13.29
CA ASP A 126 -9.77 -6.94 -13.66
C ASP A 126 -9.29 -6.07 -12.50
N MET A 127 -8.06 -6.29 -12.03
CA MET A 127 -7.52 -5.65 -10.83
C MET A 127 -6.09 -5.14 -11.05
N PRO A 128 -5.89 -4.15 -11.94
CA PRO A 128 -4.58 -3.53 -12.09
C PRO A 128 -4.25 -2.62 -10.89
N LEU A 129 -2.97 -2.59 -10.53
CA LEU A 129 -2.45 -1.60 -9.58
C LEU A 129 -2.33 -0.24 -10.30
N TYR A 130 -2.67 0.86 -9.63
CA TYR A 130 -2.51 2.21 -10.15
C TYR A 130 -1.20 2.86 -9.71
N ASP A 131 -0.48 3.44 -10.66
CA ASP A 131 0.75 4.22 -10.42
C ASP A 131 0.44 5.71 -10.22
N ASP A 132 -0.30 6.29 -11.15
CA ASP A 132 -0.53 7.74 -11.27
C ASP A 132 -1.88 7.93 -12.01
N PRO A 133 -2.58 9.07 -11.90
CA PRO A 133 -3.81 9.30 -12.66
C PRO A 133 -3.70 8.91 -14.15
N GLY A 134 -4.63 8.05 -14.59
CA GLY A 134 -4.66 7.49 -15.93
C GLY A 134 -3.57 6.45 -16.26
N LEU A 135 -2.76 6.01 -15.29
CA LEU A 135 -1.67 5.06 -15.49
C LEU A 135 -1.76 3.86 -14.54
N ILE A 136 -1.67 2.67 -15.12
CA ILE A 136 -1.81 1.39 -14.43
C ILE A 136 -0.65 0.44 -14.72
N HIS A 137 -0.32 -0.40 -13.75
CA HIS A 137 0.64 -1.48 -13.90
C HIS A 137 0.10 -2.62 -14.76
N THR A 138 0.97 -3.17 -15.60
CA THR A 138 0.73 -4.39 -16.37
C THR A 138 1.99 -5.25 -16.41
N SER A 139 1.82 -6.56 -16.53
CA SER A 139 2.94 -7.42 -16.87
C SER A 139 3.37 -7.18 -18.32
N ALA A 140 4.67 -7.33 -18.60
CA ALA A 140 5.25 -7.03 -19.92
C ALA A 140 4.66 -7.88 -21.07
N ASP A 141 4.05 -9.03 -20.75
CA ASP A 141 3.66 -10.06 -21.72
C ASP A 141 2.14 -10.31 -21.81
N GLU A 142 1.32 -9.62 -21.00
CA GLU A 142 -0.13 -9.88 -21.00
C GLU A 142 -0.91 -8.85 -21.83
N SER A 143 -1.73 -9.39 -22.75
CA SER A 143 -2.79 -8.65 -23.44
C SER A 143 -3.97 -8.32 -22.52
N ARG A 144 -3.94 -8.76 -21.25
CA ARG A 144 -5.02 -8.66 -20.27
C ARG A 144 -4.51 -8.09 -18.96
N HIS A 145 -5.41 -7.47 -18.19
CA HIS A 145 -5.11 -7.05 -16.83
C HIS A 145 -5.02 -8.27 -15.89
N PRO A 146 -4.26 -8.16 -14.78
CA PRO A 146 -4.33 -9.12 -13.69
C PRO A 146 -5.78 -9.31 -13.22
N ARG A 147 -6.16 -10.54 -12.86
CA ARG A 147 -7.52 -10.88 -12.43
C ARG A 147 -7.56 -11.57 -11.09
N GLN A 148 -8.62 -11.29 -10.32
CA GLN A 148 -8.90 -11.94 -9.05
C GLN A 148 -10.35 -12.42 -9.02
N GLY A 149 -10.58 -13.64 -8.53
CA GLY A 149 -11.93 -14.20 -8.32
C GLY A 149 -12.52 -13.65 -7.03
N PHE A 150 -13.23 -12.52 -7.12
CA PHE A 150 -13.61 -11.73 -5.94
C PHE A 150 -15.03 -12.00 -5.44
N LEU A 151 -15.90 -12.49 -6.32
CA LEU A 151 -17.32 -12.78 -6.06
C LEU A 151 -17.61 -14.26 -6.27
N PHE A 152 -18.38 -14.87 -5.36
CA PHE A 152 -18.79 -16.26 -5.49
C PHE A 152 -20.24 -16.55 -5.10
N ASP A 153 -20.71 -17.69 -5.61
CA ASP A 153 -21.99 -18.31 -5.28
C ASP A 153 -21.80 -19.33 -4.14
N THR A 154 -22.29 -18.99 -2.95
CA THR A 154 -22.23 -19.82 -1.73
C THR A 154 -22.96 -21.16 -1.85
N SER A 155 -23.86 -21.32 -2.83
CA SER A 155 -24.53 -22.60 -3.10
C SER A 155 -23.68 -23.57 -3.93
N LYS A 156 -22.58 -23.08 -4.53
CA LYS A 156 -21.70 -23.85 -5.42
C LYS A 156 -20.33 -24.12 -4.82
N ILE A 157 -19.76 -23.16 -4.08
CA ILE A 157 -18.52 -23.34 -3.34
C ILE A 157 -18.63 -22.75 -1.94
N SER A 158 -17.87 -23.31 -1.00
CA SER A 158 -17.73 -22.78 0.36
C SER A 158 -16.81 -21.55 0.42
N ALA A 159 -16.94 -20.77 1.49
CA ALA A 159 -16.04 -19.65 1.78
C ALA A 159 -14.57 -20.10 1.88
N ASP A 160 -14.29 -21.23 2.53
CA ASP A 160 -12.94 -21.80 2.63
C ASP A 160 -12.33 -22.06 1.25
N GLN A 161 -13.13 -22.62 0.32
CA GLN A 161 -12.68 -22.85 -1.06
C GLN A 161 -12.46 -21.53 -1.81
N HIS A 162 -13.31 -20.52 -1.57
CA HIS A 162 -13.18 -19.23 -2.23
C HIS A 162 -11.90 -18.48 -1.85
N LEU A 163 -11.33 -18.69 -0.65
CA LEU A 163 -10.06 -18.09 -0.25
C LEU A 163 -8.91 -18.39 -1.23
N HIS A 164 -8.96 -19.52 -1.95
CA HIS A 164 -7.96 -19.89 -2.96
C HIS A 164 -8.06 -19.08 -4.27
N TYR A 165 -9.10 -18.27 -4.43
CA TYR A 165 -9.30 -17.39 -5.59
C TYR A 165 -8.84 -15.95 -5.32
N LEU A 166 -8.50 -15.64 -4.06
CA LEU A 166 -8.03 -14.33 -3.61
C LEU A 166 -6.50 -14.21 -3.61
N TRP A 167 -6.01 -12.97 -3.61
CA TRP A 167 -4.60 -12.67 -3.33
C TRP A 167 -4.43 -12.35 -1.85
N LEU A 168 -3.89 -13.30 -1.10
CA LEU A 168 -3.71 -13.19 0.35
C LEU A 168 -2.23 -13.01 0.71
N VAL A 169 -1.95 -12.24 1.76
CA VAL A 169 -0.59 -12.01 2.28
C VAL A 169 -0.40 -12.88 3.52
N LEU A 170 -0.32 -14.20 3.30
CA LEU A 170 -0.39 -15.17 4.39
C LEU A 170 0.89 -15.28 5.22
N GLY A 171 2.06 -15.00 4.65
CA GLY A 171 3.33 -15.12 5.37
C GLY A 171 3.55 -16.53 5.98
N ASN A 172 3.28 -16.69 7.29
CA ASN A 172 3.40 -17.94 8.06
C ASN A 172 2.12 -18.78 8.01
N ASP A 173 1.01 -18.15 7.64
CA ASP A 173 -0.27 -18.81 7.50
C ASP A 173 -0.30 -19.57 6.18
N GLN A 174 -1.01 -20.69 6.15
CA GLN A 174 -1.21 -21.48 4.94
C GLN A 174 -2.68 -21.80 4.82
N LEU A 175 -3.22 -21.64 3.62
CA LEU A 175 -4.52 -22.19 3.32
C LEU A 175 -4.44 -23.73 3.38
N PRO A 176 -5.53 -24.41 3.75
CA PRO A 176 -5.63 -25.85 3.59
C PRO A 176 -5.29 -26.29 2.16
N PRO A 177 -4.75 -27.50 1.93
CA PRO A 177 -4.49 -27.98 0.57
C PRO A 177 -5.78 -28.00 -0.26
N TYR A 178 -5.85 -27.14 -1.27
CA TYR A 178 -6.92 -27.10 -2.25
C TYR A 178 -6.35 -26.61 -3.58
N GLU A 179 -6.74 -27.27 -4.67
CA GLU A 179 -6.37 -26.87 -6.02
C GLU A 179 -7.47 -25.99 -6.58
N LYS A 180 -7.09 -24.78 -7.02
CA LYS A 180 -8.02 -23.82 -7.63
C LYS A 180 -8.69 -24.46 -8.85
N ASP A 181 -9.99 -24.66 -8.78
CA ASP A 181 -10.77 -25.13 -9.93
C ASP A 181 -11.00 -23.97 -10.90
N HIS A 182 -10.21 -23.95 -11.97
CA HIS A 182 -10.34 -22.96 -13.03
C HIS A 182 -11.63 -23.12 -13.84
N ALA A 183 -12.23 -24.32 -13.89
CA ALA A 183 -13.49 -24.55 -14.61
C ALA A 183 -14.69 -23.92 -13.88
N ALA A 184 -14.55 -23.63 -12.59
CA ALA A 184 -15.55 -22.94 -11.77
C ALA A 184 -15.62 -21.42 -12.01
N ILE A 185 -14.69 -20.86 -12.80
CA ILE A 185 -14.56 -19.42 -13.01
C ILE A 185 -15.32 -18.99 -14.27
N SER A 186 -16.05 -17.87 -14.17
CA SER A 186 -16.55 -17.15 -15.34
C SER A 186 -15.45 -16.33 -15.99
N MET A 187 -15.25 -16.52 -17.30
CA MET A 187 -14.14 -15.91 -18.05
C MET A 187 -14.31 -14.40 -18.29
N GLU A 188 -15.54 -13.90 -18.26
CA GLU A 188 -15.82 -12.47 -18.42
C GLU A 188 -15.70 -11.77 -17.06
N PRO A 189 -14.86 -10.73 -16.93
CA PRO A 189 -14.74 -9.99 -15.69
C PRO A 189 -16.03 -9.18 -15.47
N ILE A 190 -16.50 -9.13 -14.23
CA ILE A 190 -17.74 -8.43 -13.86
C ILE A 190 -17.50 -7.01 -13.33
N ALA A 191 -16.23 -6.64 -13.13
CA ALA A 191 -15.83 -5.30 -12.74
C ALA A 191 -14.39 -4.99 -13.19
N PHE A 192 -14.11 -3.70 -13.34
CA PHE A 192 -12.77 -3.15 -13.25
C PHE A 192 -12.55 -2.59 -11.85
N ASN A 193 -11.49 -3.02 -11.20
CA ASN A 193 -11.11 -2.60 -9.86
C ASN A 193 -9.83 -1.76 -9.92
N ALA A 194 -9.96 -0.46 -9.66
CA ALA A 194 -8.82 0.39 -9.46
C ALA A 194 -8.19 0.11 -8.09
N HIS A 195 -7.12 -0.69 -8.07
CA HIS A 195 -6.40 -1.01 -6.84
C HIS A 195 -5.36 0.09 -6.54
N LEU A 196 -5.59 0.81 -5.45
CA LEU A 196 -4.92 2.05 -5.09
C LEU A 196 -3.94 1.88 -3.90
N SER A 197 -3.23 0.75 -3.84
CA SER A 197 -2.35 0.35 -2.72
C SER A 197 -1.35 1.43 -2.28
N HIS A 198 -0.91 2.30 -3.20
CA HIS A 198 0.05 3.36 -2.90
C HIS A 198 -0.55 4.75 -2.82
N TRP A 199 -1.86 4.96 -2.92
CA TRP A 199 -2.44 6.31 -3.09
C TRP A 199 -2.86 7.01 -1.81
N ARG A 200 -2.66 6.37 -0.66
CA ARG A 200 -2.87 6.98 0.65
C ARG A 200 -1.89 8.13 0.85
N THR A 201 -2.24 9.07 1.72
CA THR A 201 -1.29 10.03 2.28
C THR A 201 -0.19 9.27 3.04
N PRO A 202 1.02 9.84 3.21
CA PRO A 202 2.07 9.18 3.99
C PRO A 202 1.60 8.74 5.38
N GLN A 203 0.77 9.55 6.04
CA GLN A 203 0.16 9.23 7.33
C GLN A 203 -0.84 8.07 7.25
N GLY A 204 -1.71 8.06 6.24
CA GLY A 204 -2.64 6.94 5.99
C GLY A 204 -1.92 5.64 5.64
N SER A 205 -0.75 5.72 4.98
CA SER A 205 0.08 4.56 4.65
C SER A 205 0.83 3.95 5.82
N LEU A 206 1.00 4.64 6.96
CA LEU A 206 1.87 4.17 8.04
C LEU A 206 1.47 2.80 8.59
N GLN A 207 0.17 2.55 8.76
CA GLN A 207 -0.30 1.27 9.27
C GLN A 207 0.03 0.12 8.30
N ARG A 208 -0.13 0.35 6.99
CA ARG A 208 0.21 -0.59 5.93
C ARG A 208 1.72 -0.80 5.84
N CYS A 209 2.50 0.26 5.90
CA CYS A 209 3.96 0.20 5.93
C CYS A 209 4.46 -0.62 7.12
N ALA A 210 3.95 -0.31 8.32
CA ALA A 210 4.26 -1.07 9.52
C ALA A 210 3.86 -2.54 9.38
N PHE A 211 2.67 -2.86 8.86
CA PHE A 211 2.25 -4.22 8.59
C PHE A 211 3.26 -4.98 7.73
N TYR A 212 3.67 -4.45 6.56
CA TYR A 212 4.60 -5.16 5.68
C TYR A 212 6.00 -5.31 6.29
N GLN A 213 6.53 -4.25 6.90
CA GLN A 213 7.87 -4.32 7.51
C GLN A 213 7.89 -5.27 8.70
N MET A 214 6.91 -5.17 9.59
CA MET A 214 6.82 -6.01 10.78
C MET A 214 6.50 -7.44 10.42
N ASN A 215 5.63 -7.68 9.44
CA ASN A 215 5.40 -9.03 8.93
C ASN A 215 6.71 -9.62 8.41
N TRP A 216 7.49 -8.89 7.60
CA TRP A 216 8.82 -9.34 7.16
C TRP A 216 9.78 -9.61 8.33
N MET A 217 9.86 -8.71 9.31
CA MET A 217 10.72 -8.85 10.50
C MET A 217 10.30 -10.05 11.37
N ARG A 218 9.02 -10.39 11.40
CA ARG A 218 8.50 -11.57 12.10
C ARG A 218 9.13 -12.86 11.60
N PHE A 219 9.51 -12.93 10.32
CA PHE A 219 10.20 -14.10 9.75
C PHE A 219 11.72 -14.00 9.86
N ASN A 220 12.26 -12.81 9.58
CA ASN A 220 13.68 -12.63 9.31
C ASN A 220 14.45 -11.99 10.48
N GLY A 221 13.76 -11.61 11.55
CA GLY A 221 14.32 -10.79 12.61
C GLY A 221 14.47 -9.32 12.20
N ILE A 222 15.15 -8.55 13.04
CA ILE A 222 15.35 -7.10 12.81
C ILE A 222 16.72 -6.88 12.15
N PRO A 223 16.81 -6.41 10.90
CA PRO A 223 18.07 -6.41 10.13
C PRO A 223 19.19 -5.62 10.77
N PHE A 224 18.84 -4.52 11.42
CA PHE A 224 19.77 -3.56 12.01
C PHE A 224 20.08 -3.84 13.49
N LEU A 225 19.44 -4.83 14.11
CA LEU A 225 19.69 -5.26 15.50
C LEU A 225 20.28 -6.69 15.51
N PRO A 226 21.61 -6.85 15.59
CA PRO A 226 22.28 -8.15 15.55
C PRO A 226 21.77 -9.19 16.56
N GLU A 227 21.25 -8.73 17.71
CA GLU A 227 20.77 -9.54 18.83
C GLU A 227 19.56 -10.42 18.45
N VAL A 228 18.73 -9.90 17.54
CA VAL A 228 17.48 -10.53 17.08
C VAL A 228 17.43 -10.67 15.56
N LYS A 229 18.57 -10.49 14.88
CA LYS A 229 18.70 -10.70 13.44
C LYS A 229 18.59 -12.19 13.09
N ASP A 230 18.00 -12.50 11.94
CA ASP A 230 17.89 -13.84 11.36
C ASP A 230 17.13 -14.83 12.28
N ARG A 231 16.22 -14.32 13.11
CA ARG A 231 15.40 -15.09 14.05
C ARG A 231 13.94 -14.65 13.96
N PRO A 232 12.98 -15.58 13.89
CA PRO A 232 11.57 -15.23 13.94
C PRO A 232 11.21 -14.47 15.23
N LEU A 233 10.37 -13.45 15.10
CA LEU A 233 9.88 -12.67 16.23
C LEU A 233 8.45 -13.11 16.58
N LEU A 234 8.16 -13.26 17.87
CA LEU A 234 6.79 -13.52 18.34
C LEU A 234 6.00 -12.22 18.57
N ASN A 235 6.70 -11.14 18.91
CA ASN A 235 6.16 -9.79 19.08
C ASN A 235 7.25 -8.74 18.77
N PHE A 236 6.93 -7.45 18.90
CA PHE A 236 7.85 -6.35 18.57
C PHE A 236 8.42 -5.64 19.80
N ASP A 237 8.24 -6.19 21.01
CA ASP A 237 8.78 -5.60 22.23
C ASP A 237 10.31 -5.42 22.15
N PRO A 238 11.09 -6.39 21.62
CA PRO A 238 12.53 -6.21 21.45
C PRO A 238 12.89 -5.04 20.55
N LEU A 239 12.09 -4.67 19.55
CA LEU A 239 12.34 -3.48 18.73
C LEU A 239 12.22 -2.21 19.60
N PHE A 240 11.20 -2.16 20.45
CA PHE A 240 10.88 -0.98 21.24
C PHE A 240 11.78 -0.78 22.47
N GLU A 241 12.61 -1.76 22.81
CA GLU A 241 13.74 -1.57 23.73
C GLU A 241 14.83 -0.64 23.16
N PHE A 242 14.97 -0.58 21.82
CA PHE A 242 16.01 0.21 21.15
C PHE A 242 15.49 1.49 20.51
N VAL A 243 14.23 1.49 20.04
CA VAL A 243 13.61 2.66 19.41
C VAL A 243 12.16 2.81 19.88
N PRO A 244 11.76 3.96 20.47
CA PRO A 244 10.36 4.18 20.83
C PRO A 244 9.45 3.96 19.62
N ALA A 245 8.28 3.35 19.83
CA ALA A 245 7.35 3.03 18.73
C ALA A 245 6.97 4.26 17.90
N GLU A 246 6.81 5.42 18.53
CA GLU A 246 6.55 6.70 17.86
C GLU A 246 7.74 7.16 17.00
N THR A 247 8.97 7.00 17.50
CA THR A 247 10.18 7.29 16.73
C THR A 247 10.30 6.37 15.53
N TYR A 248 10.03 5.06 15.69
CA TYR A 248 10.00 4.10 14.59
C TYR A 248 8.95 4.47 13.54
N LEU A 249 7.75 4.87 13.97
CA LEU A 249 6.70 5.34 13.05
C LEU A 249 7.16 6.56 12.25
N ARG A 250 7.89 7.49 12.89
CA ARG A 250 8.48 8.65 12.20
C ARG A 250 9.62 8.29 11.24
N THR A 251 10.32 7.17 11.43
CA THR A 251 11.38 6.74 10.49
C THR A 251 10.78 6.07 9.25
N ILE A 252 9.75 5.22 9.42
CA ILE A 252 9.11 4.51 8.30
C ILE A 252 8.23 5.41 7.43
N ILE A 253 7.87 6.63 7.87
CA ILE A 253 7.03 7.54 7.07
C ILE A 253 7.65 7.93 5.72
N ARG A 254 8.97 7.76 5.58
CA ARG A 254 9.72 8.02 4.35
C ARG A 254 9.95 6.79 3.48
N GLU A 255 9.39 5.65 3.83
CA GLU A 255 9.50 4.43 3.04
C GLU A 255 8.69 4.52 1.75
N SER A 256 9.05 3.69 0.77
CA SER A 256 8.38 3.69 -0.54
C SER A 256 6.87 3.43 -0.45
N ILE A 257 6.42 2.60 0.51
CA ILE A 257 5.00 2.35 0.75
C ILE A 257 4.25 3.63 1.15
N CYS A 258 4.92 4.55 1.84
CA CYS A 258 4.34 5.81 2.32
C CYS A 258 4.45 6.95 1.31
N THR A 259 5.59 7.11 0.64
CA THR A 259 5.88 8.31 -0.16
C THR A 259 5.98 8.07 -1.65
N ALA A 260 6.08 6.81 -2.10
CA ALA A 260 6.24 6.49 -3.51
C ALA A 260 4.96 5.88 -4.10
N THR A 261 4.88 5.88 -5.44
CA THR A 261 3.90 5.11 -6.23
C THR A 261 4.69 4.17 -7.11
N LEU A 262 5.41 3.22 -6.51
CA LEU A 262 6.39 2.42 -7.26
C LEU A 262 6.06 0.95 -7.15
N SER A 263 5.75 0.34 -8.29
CA SER A 263 6.22 -1.01 -8.52
C SER A 263 7.72 -0.97 -8.76
N VAL A 264 8.46 -1.50 -7.79
CA VAL A 264 9.93 -1.49 -7.74
C VAL A 264 10.57 -2.54 -8.68
N SER A 265 9.78 -3.26 -9.47
CA SER A 265 10.22 -4.39 -10.31
C SER A 265 10.49 -4.02 -11.79
N GLY A 266 10.44 -2.75 -12.19
CA GLY A 266 10.68 -2.36 -13.59
C GLY A 266 9.56 -2.80 -14.54
N GLU A 267 8.34 -2.85 -14.04
CA GLU A 267 7.15 -3.29 -14.78
C GLU A 267 6.70 -2.28 -15.84
N THR A 268 5.90 -2.76 -16.80
CA THR A 268 5.34 -1.94 -17.87
C THR A 268 4.05 -1.27 -17.40
N ILE A 269 3.95 0.02 -17.63
CA ILE A 269 2.79 0.84 -17.31
C ILE A 269 1.94 0.95 -18.58
N ARG A 270 0.63 1.15 -18.45
CA ARG A 270 -0.27 1.45 -19.58
C ARG A 270 -1.25 2.52 -19.18
N LYS A 271 -1.92 3.10 -20.18
CA LYS A 271 -3.07 3.97 -19.92
C LYS A 271 -4.20 3.14 -19.31
N SER A 272 -4.84 3.69 -18.30
CA SER A 272 -6.08 3.17 -17.76
C SER A 272 -7.16 3.10 -18.86
N PRO A 273 -8.00 2.05 -18.87
CA PRO A 273 -9.14 1.95 -19.77
C PRO A 273 -10.36 2.79 -19.33
N LEU A 274 -10.31 3.40 -18.14
CA LEU A 274 -11.42 4.18 -17.61
C LEU A 274 -11.68 5.46 -18.41
N SER A 275 -12.93 5.90 -18.40
CA SER A 275 -13.32 7.18 -19.02
C SER A 275 -12.74 8.37 -18.24
N PRO A 276 -12.62 9.56 -18.86
CA PRO A 276 -12.22 10.78 -18.15
C PRO A 276 -13.08 11.09 -16.92
N GLU A 277 -14.38 10.81 -16.97
CA GLU A 277 -15.31 11.00 -15.86
C GLU A 277 -15.03 10.02 -14.70
N GLN A 278 -14.69 8.77 -15.02
CA GLN A 278 -14.31 7.78 -14.02
C GLN A 278 -12.96 8.13 -13.37
N GLU A 279 -11.97 8.54 -14.17
CA GLU A 279 -10.65 9.00 -13.70
C GLU A 279 -10.74 10.23 -12.80
N ALA A 280 -11.76 11.08 -12.98
CA ALA A 280 -11.99 12.24 -12.11
C ALA A 280 -12.20 11.86 -10.64
N THR A 281 -12.65 10.62 -10.37
CA THR A 281 -12.81 10.07 -9.01
C THR A 281 -11.49 10.07 -8.23
N PHE A 282 -10.35 9.98 -8.90
CA PHE A 282 -9.04 9.86 -8.25
C PHE A 282 -8.31 11.19 -8.04
N VAL A 283 -8.82 12.30 -8.60
CA VAL A 283 -8.14 13.59 -8.61
C VAL A 283 -7.86 14.10 -7.20
N ASP A 284 -8.88 14.07 -6.33
CA ASP A 284 -8.75 14.56 -4.96
C ASP A 284 -7.86 13.63 -4.12
N LEU A 285 -7.96 12.31 -4.33
CA LEU A 285 -7.10 11.33 -3.66
C LEU A 285 -5.61 11.57 -3.99
N HIS A 286 -5.30 11.71 -5.28
CA HIS A 286 -3.93 11.99 -5.73
C HIS A 286 -3.43 13.33 -5.22
N ARG A 287 -4.24 14.39 -5.36
CA ARG A 287 -3.88 15.73 -4.87
C ARG A 287 -3.55 15.72 -3.38
N ASN A 288 -4.41 15.12 -2.56
CA ASN A 288 -4.21 15.04 -1.11
C ASN A 288 -2.92 14.29 -0.75
N LYS A 289 -2.63 13.18 -1.45
CA LYS A 289 -1.36 12.46 -1.30
C LYS A 289 -0.16 13.37 -1.64
N MET A 290 -0.22 14.05 -2.77
CA MET A 290 0.88 14.88 -3.25
C MET A 290 1.14 16.09 -2.33
N GLU A 291 0.09 16.73 -1.82
CA GLU A 291 0.20 17.80 -0.84
C GLU A 291 0.85 17.32 0.46
N ALA A 292 0.48 16.14 0.94
CA ALA A 292 1.06 15.55 2.15
C ALA A 292 2.53 15.15 1.97
N ILE A 293 2.92 14.63 0.80
CA ILE A 293 4.34 14.35 0.47
C ILE A 293 5.15 15.64 0.43
N GLU A 294 4.62 16.69 -0.19
CA GLU A 294 5.28 17.98 -0.26
C GLU A 294 5.43 18.61 1.14
N GLN A 295 4.48 18.41 2.04
CA GLN A 295 4.66 18.81 3.44
C GLN A 295 5.81 18.05 4.11
N LEU A 296 5.90 16.73 3.94
CA LEU A 296 7.04 15.98 4.47
C LEU A 296 8.37 16.51 3.92
N ASN A 297 8.44 16.80 2.62
CA ASN A 297 9.62 17.38 1.97
C ASN A 297 10.04 18.70 2.61
N ARG A 298 9.08 19.59 2.91
CA ARG A 298 9.35 20.82 3.68
C ARG A 298 9.83 20.53 5.09
N ASP A 299 9.28 19.53 5.77
CA ASP A 299 9.71 19.16 7.11
C ASP A 299 11.18 18.67 7.11
N ALA A 300 11.59 17.93 6.07
CA ALA A 300 12.98 17.50 5.90
C ALA A 300 13.95 18.66 5.53
N LEU A 301 13.47 19.76 4.99
CA LEU A 301 14.26 20.98 4.75
C LEU A 301 14.35 21.89 5.98
N THR A 302 13.36 21.85 6.85
CA THR A 302 13.25 22.78 7.99
C THR A 302 13.75 22.15 9.29
N ASP A 303 13.54 20.86 9.51
CA ASP A 303 13.87 20.17 10.75
C ASP A 303 14.65 18.86 10.54
N TRP A 304 15.26 18.38 11.63
CA TRP A 304 15.90 17.09 11.71
C TRP A 304 14.86 15.98 11.79
N GLN A 305 14.98 15.00 10.90
CA GLN A 305 14.09 13.86 10.78
C GLN A 305 14.80 12.59 11.24
N PRO A 306 14.14 11.69 11.99
CA PRO A 306 14.77 10.48 12.46
C PRO A 306 15.08 9.53 11.30
N LEU A 307 16.17 8.77 11.42
CA LEU A 307 16.58 7.74 10.48
C LEU A 307 17.00 6.47 11.20
N ILE A 308 16.81 5.33 10.53
CA ILE A 308 17.42 4.05 10.90
C ILE A 308 18.48 3.72 9.85
N THR A 309 19.67 3.31 10.29
CA THR A 309 20.78 2.98 9.38
C THR A 309 20.38 1.93 8.34
N GLY A 310 20.65 2.20 7.07
CA GLY A 310 20.34 1.33 5.93
C GLY A 310 18.86 1.29 5.53
N GLN A 311 17.96 1.93 6.28
CA GLN A 311 16.55 2.05 5.93
C GLN A 311 16.37 2.93 4.69
N GLY A 312 15.38 2.60 3.86
CA GLY A 312 15.06 3.37 2.66
C GLY A 312 14.38 4.69 2.99
N LEU A 313 14.92 5.78 2.47
CA LEU A 313 14.29 7.11 2.48
C LEU A 313 13.93 7.47 1.03
N PHE A 314 12.65 7.73 0.78
CA PHE A 314 12.12 8.05 -0.54
C PHE A 314 11.55 9.46 -0.57
N PHE A 315 12.05 10.24 -1.52
CA PHE A 315 11.65 11.62 -1.79
C PHE A 315 11.03 11.66 -3.16
N ASP A 316 9.77 12.07 -3.25
CA ASP A 316 9.26 12.58 -4.50
C ASP A 316 9.81 13.99 -4.71
N VAL A 317 10.50 14.20 -5.82
CA VAL A 317 11.10 15.48 -6.20
C VAL A 317 10.59 15.95 -7.56
N SER A 318 9.45 15.44 -8.01
CA SER A 318 8.83 15.83 -9.28
C SER A 318 8.22 17.23 -9.25
N GLN A 319 7.87 17.72 -8.06
CA GLN A 319 7.26 19.03 -7.85
C GLN A 319 7.55 19.59 -6.46
N GLY A 320 7.26 20.88 -6.27
CA GLY A 320 7.35 21.54 -4.96
C GLY A 320 8.78 21.89 -4.53
N CYS A 321 9.00 21.98 -3.22
CA CYS A 321 10.20 22.59 -2.66
C CYS A 321 11.51 21.88 -3.05
N LEU A 322 11.50 20.55 -3.18
CA LEU A 322 12.69 19.79 -3.61
C LEU A 322 12.91 19.85 -5.12
N ALA A 323 11.85 19.94 -5.92
CA ALA A 323 11.98 20.18 -7.36
C ALA A 323 12.59 21.55 -7.63
N ASP A 324 12.13 22.60 -6.93
CA ASP A 324 12.69 23.95 -7.02
C ASP A 324 14.17 23.99 -6.61
N LEU A 325 14.53 23.26 -5.55
CA LEU A 325 15.92 23.12 -5.09
C LEU A 325 16.80 22.48 -6.17
N ILE A 326 16.35 21.37 -6.76
CA ILE A 326 17.09 20.67 -7.82
C ILE A 326 17.19 21.53 -9.09
N ALA A 327 16.12 22.24 -9.46
CA ALA A 327 16.12 23.12 -10.62
C ALA A 327 17.13 24.26 -10.48
N ARG A 328 17.30 24.78 -9.25
CA ARG A 328 18.26 25.87 -8.96
C ARG A 328 19.70 25.37 -8.88
N ASP A 329 19.93 24.31 -8.11
CA ASP A 329 21.29 23.93 -7.67
C ASP A 329 21.81 22.66 -8.37
N GLY A 330 20.96 21.96 -9.10
CA GLY A 330 21.26 20.73 -9.84
C GLY A 330 21.51 19.50 -8.96
N LYS A 331 21.32 19.63 -7.65
CA LYS A 331 21.75 18.66 -6.64
C LYS A 331 20.85 18.66 -5.41
N LEU A 332 20.94 17.59 -4.63
CA LEU A 332 20.35 17.47 -3.30
C LEU A 332 21.46 17.28 -2.28
N GLN A 333 21.46 18.06 -1.19
CA GLN A 333 22.41 17.87 -0.08
C GLN A 333 21.71 17.29 1.14
N ILE A 334 22.35 16.32 1.77
CA ILE A 334 21.87 15.66 2.98
C ILE A 334 22.92 15.83 4.07
N ARG A 335 22.48 16.10 5.29
CA ARG A 335 23.31 16.10 6.49
C ARG A 335 22.76 15.10 7.49
N VAL A 336 23.65 14.49 8.28
CA VAL A 336 23.28 13.64 9.42
C VAL A 336 23.86 14.18 10.73
N ARG A 337 23.21 13.88 11.86
CA ARG A 337 23.81 14.05 13.18
C ARG A 337 24.66 12.83 13.50
N GLY A 338 25.90 12.84 13.03
CA GLY A 338 26.83 11.72 13.18
C GLY A 338 27.78 11.64 12.00
N THR A 339 28.32 10.45 11.77
CA THR A 339 29.20 10.17 10.63
C THR A 339 28.46 9.31 9.60
N ILE A 340 28.67 9.56 8.31
CA ILE A 340 28.19 8.71 7.21
C ILE A 340 29.27 7.67 6.90
N ALA A 341 28.94 6.38 7.08
CA ALA A 341 29.79 5.27 6.66
C ALA A 341 29.58 4.90 5.18
N GLY A 342 28.38 5.15 4.66
CA GLY A 342 28.07 4.93 3.26
C GLY A 342 26.68 5.42 2.90
N ILE A 343 26.46 5.69 1.62
CA ILE A 343 25.14 6.04 1.10
C ILE A 343 24.93 5.39 -0.27
N GLN A 344 23.77 4.76 -0.45
CA GLN A 344 23.33 4.24 -1.74
C GLN A 344 22.17 5.09 -2.24
N THR A 345 22.25 5.54 -3.49
CA THR A 345 21.28 6.49 -4.04
C THR A 345 20.83 6.09 -5.43
N LYS A 346 19.52 6.17 -5.69
CA LYS A 346 18.92 5.93 -7.01
C LYS A 346 17.92 7.03 -7.35
N ALA A 347 17.96 7.51 -8.59
CA ALA A 347 16.83 8.20 -9.20
C ALA A 347 15.91 7.16 -9.83
N ILE A 348 14.61 7.30 -9.59
CA ILE A 348 13.57 6.46 -10.16
C ILE A 348 12.64 7.37 -10.95
N VAL A 349 12.59 7.16 -12.26
CA VAL A 349 11.95 8.10 -13.19
C VAL A 349 10.78 7.43 -13.90
N LEU A 350 9.61 8.04 -13.80
CA LEU A 350 8.46 7.72 -14.64
C LEU A 350 8.49 8.63 -15.87
N SER A 351 8.77 8.07 -17.05
CA SER A 351 8.88 8.86 -18.29
C SER A 351 7.52 9.26 -18.85
N ASP A 352 7.46 10.44 -19.49
CA ASP A 352 6.30 10.88 -20.29
C ASP A 352 6.20 10.15 -21.63
N GLU A 353 7.34 9.68 -22.15
CA GLU A 353 7.46 9.17 -23.53
C GLU A 353 7.34 7.65 -23.60
N ALA A 354 7.62 6.97 -22.48
CA ALA A 354 7.66 5.52 -22.41
C ALA A 354 7.14 5.03 -21.06
N PRO A 355 6.26 4.02 -21.02
CA PRO A 355 5.53 3.70 -19.81
C PRO A 355 6.33 2.69 -18.98
N PHE A 356 7.55 3.05 -18.59
CA PHE A 356 8.39 2.22 -17.75
C PHE A 356 9.21 3.06 -16.78
N TYR A 357 9.55 2.46 -15.65
CA TYR A 357 10.41 3.07 -14.66
C TYR A 357 11.88 2.95 -15.07
N HIS A 358 12.58 4.08 -15.14
CA HIS A 358 14.03 4.08 -15.24
C HIS A 358 14.65 4.13 -13.85
N HIS A 359 15.57 3.20 -13.57
CA HIS A 359 16.34 3.19 -12.34
C HIS A 359 17.78 3.63 -12.64
N ILE A 360 18.15 4.81 -12.18
CA ILE A 360 19.45 5.42 -12.44
C ILE A 360 20.22 5.45 -11.13
N THR A 361 21.34 4.74 -11.07
CA THR A 361 22.22 4.78 -9.89
C THR A 361 22.95 6.11 -9.87
N LEU A 362 22.81 6.86 -8.78
CA LEU A 362 23.49 8.13 -8.56
C LEU A 362 24.74 7.89 -7.72
N GLN A 363 25.81 8.63 -8.00
CA GLN A 363 27.06 8.58 -7.24
C GLN A 363 27.13 9.79 -6.29
N PRO A 364 26.97 9.58 -4.98
CA PRO A 364 27.01 10.67 -4.01
C PRO A 364 28.44 11.07 -3.67
N GLU A 365 28.70 12.37 -3.57
CA GLU A 365 29.94 12.92 -3.03
C GLU A 365 29.82 13.01 -1.51
N MET A 366 30.53 12.13 -0.79
CA MET A 366 30.44 12.02 0.66
C MET A 366 31.48 12.88 1.39
N GLN A 367 31.05 13.46 2.50
CA GLN A 367 31.88 14.04 3.55
C GLN A 367 31.54 13.35 4.88
N GLU A 368 32.23 13.71 5.97
CA GLU A 368 32.07 13.06 7.26
C GLU A 368 30.60 13.01 7.73
N ASN A 369 29.88 14.14 7.67
CA ASN A 369 28.49 14.25 8.15
C ASN A 369 27.51 14.75 7.07
N SER A 370 27.92 14.74 5.81
CA SER A 370 27.06 15.20 4.71
C SER A 370 27.34 14.45 3.41
N ALA A 371 26.36 14.45 2.51
CA ALA A 371 26.49 13.91 1.17
C ALA A 371 25.83 14.85 0.16
N THR A 372 26.46 15.06 -0.98
CA THR A 372 25.88 15.79 -2.12
C THR A 372 25.54 14.81 -3.24
N ILE A 373 24.31 14.88 -3.74
CA ILE A 373 23.81 14.00 -4.80
C ILE A 373 23.53 14.87 -6.02
N SER A 374 24.33 14.71 -7.07
CA SER A 374 24.13 15.40 -8.35
C SER A 374 23.02 14.71 -9.14
N ILE A 375 21.95 15.45 -9.47
CA ILE A 375 20.72 14.89 -10.06
C ILE A 375 20.58 15.33 -11.52
N SER A 376 20.69 16.63 -11.81
CA SER A 376 20.44 17.14 -13.17
C SER A 376 21.29 16.51 -14.27
N PRO A 377 22.61 16.25 -14.08
CA PRO A 377 23.41 15.57 -15.10
C PRO A 377 22.92 14.14 -15.40
N ALA A 378 22.33 13.46 -14.41
CA ALA A 378 21.82 12.09 -14.57
C ALA A 378 20.46 12.04 -15.29
N LEU A 379 19.77 13.19 -15.40
CA LEU A 379 18.46 13.31 -16.02
C LEU A 379 18.49 14.06 -17.35
N GLU A 380 19.67 14.42 -17.84
CA GLU A 380 19.83 15.18 -19.08
C GLU A 380 19.16 14.42 -20.26
N GLY A 381 18.21 15.08 -20.92
CA GLY A 381 17.44 14.52 -22.02
C GLY A 381 16.26 13.62 -21.61
N ILE A 382 15.98 13.43 -20.32
CA ILE A 382 14.86 12.60 -19.84
C ILE A 382 13.66 13.47 -19.47
N ARG A 383 12.59 13.41 -20.28
CA ARG A 383 11.28 13.95 -19.91
C ARG A 383 10.57 13.00 -18.96
N HIS A 384 10.09 13.54 -17.84
CA HIS A 384 9.55 12.75 -16.75
C HIS A 384 8.30 13.37 -16.15
N ARG A 385 7.32 12.51 -15.87
CA ARG A 385 6.11 12.82 -15.12
C ARG A 385 6.36 12.83 -13.62
N ARG A 386 7.13 11.83 -13.15
CA ARG A 386 7.50 11.65 -11.74
C ARG A 386 8.97 11.33 -11.62
N LEU A 387 9.58 11.83 -10.55
CA LEU A 387 10.99 11.64 -10.22
C LEU A 387 11.10 11.39 -8.72
N PHE A 388 11.59 10.23 -8.36
CA PHE A 388 11.87 9.87 -6.97
C PHE A 388 13.36 9.73 -6.73
N ILE A 389 13.81 10.17 -5.57
CA ILE A 389 15.15 9.90 -5.06
C ILE A 389 15.03 8.91 -3.90
N SER A 390 15.60 7.73 -4.08
CA SER A 390 15.74 6.71 -3.04
C SER A 390 17.14 6.79 -2.44
N LEU A 391 17.20 6.78 -1.11
CA LEU A 391 18.44 6.87 -0.33
C LEU A 391 18.47 5.77 0.72
N HIS A 392 19.63 5.11 0.86
CA HIS A 392 19.92 4.26 2.00
C HIS A 392 21.19 4.79 2.67
N ILE A 393 21.05 5.36 3.86
CA ILE A 393 22.15 5.99 4.59
C ILE A 393 22.64 5.02 5.67
N HIS A 394 23.92 4.64 5.61
CA HIS A 394 24.58 3.84 6.63
C HIS A 394 25.37 4.76 7.55
N LEU A 395 25.03 4.76 8.83
CA LEU A 395 25.73 5.54 9.85
C LEU A 395 27.05 4.88 10.27
N GLY A 396 28.02 5.72 10.64
CA GLY A 396 29.30 5.32 11.21
C GLY A 396 29.20 4.85 12.66
N ASN A 397 30.33 4.42 13.22
CA ASN A 397 30.47 4.07 14.64
C ASN A 397 29.47 3.02 15.17
N ASN A 398 28.94 2.16 14.29
CA ASN A 398 27.88 1.19 14.58
C ASN A 398 26.56 1.81 15.06
N GLU A 399 26.33 3.10 14.82
CA GLU A 399 25.07 3.78 15.14
C GLU A 399 23.91 3.15 14.37
N LYS A 400 22.80 2.88 15.07
CA LYS A 400 21.59 2.28 14.51
C LYS A 400 20.52 3.31 14.18
N PHE A 401 20.52 4.38 14.94
CA PHE A 401 19.55 5.46 14.89
C PHE A 401 20.29 6.78 14.80
N GLY A 402 19.73 7.72 14.06
CA GLY A 402 20.24 9.08 13.98
C GLY A 402 19.19 10.01 13.44
N ASP A 403 19.62 11.20 13.07
CA ASP A 403 18.76 12.18 12.40
C ASP A 403 19.41 12.64 11.10
N PHE A 404 18.59 12.91 10.09
CA PHE A 404 18.99 13.50 8.83
C PHE A 404 18.24 14.80 8.57
N LYS A 405 18.79 15.61 7.67
CA LYS A 405 18.15 16.83 7.17
C LYS A 405 18.58 17.08 5.73
N ILE A 406 17.68 17.61 4.90
CA ILE A 406 18.02 18.13 3.58
C ILE A 406 18.47 19.58 3.71
N THR A 407 19.55 19.95 3.03
CA THR A 407 20.05 21.32 2.96
C THR A 407 20.11 21.83 1.54
N SER A 408 20.05 23.16 1.39
CA SER A 408 20.27 23.87 0.13
C SER A 408 21.74 23.97 -0.22
#